data_AF-A0A958FQK2-F1
#
_entry.id   AF-A0A958FQK2-F1
#
_cell.length_a   1.000
_cell.length_b   1.000
_cell.length_c   1.000
_cell.angle_alpha   90.00
_cell.angle_beta   90.00
_cell.angle_gamma   90.00
#
_symmetry.space_group_name_H-M   'P 1'
#
loop_
_entity.id
_entity.type
_entity.pdbx_description
1 polymer ?
#
loop_
_entity_poly.entity_id
_entity_poly.type
_entity_poly.pdbx_seq_one_letter_code
_entity_poly.pdbx_strand_id
1 'polypeptide(L)'
;RSDGGQILLAPMIRSWYYPRSSLKKLWRQYFGYGFWKIRVFQKHPGKMQLRHFIPATFVAGLLTLAIAGFAFWPAHALLGGILALYFGGSLMAAFRIKASQPELPLWKLLVSFYILHFSYGFGFIKGLIQFLPNWFKKRAENPAVLLPAEPSSNR
;
A
#
# COMPACT_ATOMS: atom_id res chain seq x y z
N ARG A 1 14.83 -19.14 0.87
CA ARG A 1 13.93 -19.22 -0.30
C ARG A 1 13.49 -20.67 -0.43
N SER A 2 12.28 -20.95 -0.90
CA SER A 2 11.78 -22.32 -1.08
C SER A 2 12.63 -23.17 -2.02
N ASP A 3 13.43 -22.55 -2.89
CA ASP A 3 14.13 -23.24 -3.98
C ASP A 3 15.67 -23.28 -3.80
N GLY A 4 16.18 -23.16 -2.57
CA GLY A 4 17.62 -23.38 -2.27
C GLY A 4 18.63 -22.34 -2.76
N GLY A 5 18.23 -21.36 -3.57
CA GLY A 5 19.15 -20.32 -4.08
C GLY A 5 19.74 -19.41 -2.98
N GLN A 6 21.05 -19.16 -3.05
CA GLN A 6 21.78 -18.26 -2.16
C GLN A 6 21.79 -16.82 -2.72
N ILE A 7 21.69 -15.82 -1.83
CA ILE A 7 21.81 -14.40 -2.19
C ILE A 7 23.27 -14.00 -1.99
N LEU A 8 23.97 -13.74 -3.09
CA LEU A 8 25.31 -13.16 -3.05
C LEU A 8 25.19 -11.65 -2.82
N LEU A 9 25.53 -11.21 -1.62
CA LEU A 9 25.74 -9.80 -1.33
C LEU A 9 27.19 -9.47 -1.72
N ALA A 10 27.38 -8.75 -2.83
CA ALA A 10 28.69 -8.27 -3.25
C ALA A 10 28.88 -6.81 -2.77
N PRO A 11 29.51 -6.55 -1.61
CA PRO A 11 29.64 -5.21 -1.05
C PRO A 11 30.48 -4.25 -1.92
N MET A 12 31.19 -4.78 -2.92
CA MET A 12 31.93 -3.99 -3.91
C MET A 12 31.01 -3.28 -4.91
N ILE A 13 29.76 -3.74 -5.08
CA ILE A 13 28.78 -3.11 -5.97
C ILE A 13 28.20 -1.87 -5.28
N ARG A 14 28.67 -0.69 -5.68
CA ARG A 14 28.12 0.60 -5.23
C ARG A 14 26.99 1.03 -6.15
N SER A 15 25.77 1.07 -5.62
CA SER A 15 24.60 1.60 -6.33
C SER A 15 24.31 3.03 -5.87
N TRP A 16 24.26 3.97 -6.80
CA TRP A 16 23.89 5.35 -6.52
C TRP A 16 22.37 5.49 -6.50
N TYR A 17 21.81 5.79 -5.32
CA TYR A 17 20.38 6.05 -5.19
C TYR A 17 20.10 7.55 -5.38
N TYR A 18 19.35 7.87 -6.42
CA TYR A 18 18.86 9.22 -6.66
C TYR A 18 17.42 9.34 -6.13
N PRO A 19 17.20 9.92 -4.94
CA PRO A 19 15.85 10.16 -4.44
C PRO A 19 15.08 11.00 -5.46
N ARG A 20 13.83 10.60 -5.75
CA ARG A 20 12.99 11.31 -6.72
C ARG A 20 12.71 12.72 -6.20
N SER A 21 13.15 13.72 -6.95
CA SER A 21 13.04 15.14 -6.57
C SER A 21 11.64 15.75 -6.70
N SER A 22 10.62 15.00 -7.15
CA SER A 22 9.29 15.57 -7.41
C SER A 22 8.13 14.77 -6.84
N LEU A 23 7.14 15.50 -6.30
CA LEU A 23 5.90 14.96 -5.75
C LEU A 23 5.09 14.17 -6.79
N LYS A 24 5.12 14.58 -8.06
CA LYS A 24 4.47 13.86 -9.17
C LYS A 24 5.11 12.48 -9.40
N LYS A 25 6.44 12.38 -9.31
CA LYS A 25 7.15 11.10 -9.41
C LYS A 25 6.86 10.23 -8.18
N LEU A 26 6.80 10.83 -6.99
CA LEU A 26 6.43 10.14 -5.74
C LEU A 26 5.02 9.54 -5.83
N TRP A 27 4.05 10.31 -6.31
CA TRP A 27 2.69 9.82 -6.57
C TRP A 27 2.70 8.63 -7.50
N ARG A 28 3.30 8.76 -8.69
CA ARG A 28 3.34 7.66 -9.67
C ARG A 28 3.98 6.39 -9.09
N GLN A 29 5.02 6.54 -8.29
CA GLN A 29 5.71 5.44 -7.64
C GLN A 29 4.81 4.73 -6.63
N TYR A 30 4.20 5.45 -5.69
CA TYR A 30 3.34 4.85 -4.67
C TYR A 30 2.03 4.29 -5.25
N PHE A 31 1.48 4.94 -6.27
CA PHE A 31 0.39 4.38 -7.07
C PHE A 31 0.77 3.03 -7.68
N GLY A 32 1.94 2.96 -8.33
CA GLY A 32 2.47 1.72 -8.88
C GLY A 32 2.67 0.65 -7.81
N TYR A 33 3.16 1.02 -6.63
CA TYR A 33 3.33 0.09 -5.51
C TYR A 33 2.01 -0.50 -5.02
N GLY A 34 0.97 0.33 -4.85
CA GLY A 34 -0.37 -0.15 -4.51
C GLY A 34 -0.92 -1.08 -5.60
N PHE A 35 -0.83 -0.64 -6.85
CA PHE A 35 -1.35 -1.36 -8.02
C PHE A 35 -0.74 -2.76 -8.19
N TRP A 36 0.58 -2.85 -8.16
CA TRP A 36 1.29 -4.12 -8.35
C TRP A 36 1.28 -5.01 -7.10
N LYS A 37 0.90 -4.47 -5.92
CA LYS A 37 0.81 -5.26 -4.68
C LYS A 37 -0.12 -6.46 -4.81
N ILE A 38 -1.23 -6.29 -5.53
CA ILE A 38 -2.20 -7.36 -5.78
C ILE A 38 -1.57 -8.53 -6.54
N ARG A 39 -0.70 -8.27 -7.52
CA ARG A 39 0.04 -9.33 -8.23
C ARG A 39 1.03 -10.05 -7.34
N VAL A 40 1.68 -9.33 -6.42
CA VAL A 40 2.56 -9.94 -5.42
C VAL A 40 1.77 -10.87 -4.52
N PHE A 41 0.57 -10.45 -4.09
CA PHE A 41 -0.34 -11.25 -3.27
C PHE A 41 -0.87 -12.49 -4.00
N GLN A 42 -1.17 -12.38 -5.30
CA GLN A 42 -1.52 -13.53 -6.13
C GLN A 42 -0.38 -14.56 -6.23
N LYS A 43 0.87 -14.09 -6.34
CA LYS A 43 2.05 -14.98 -6.45
C LYS A 43 2.50 -15.53 -5.09
N HIS A 44 2.34 -14.76 -4.03
CA HIS A 44 2.84 -15.07 -2.68
C HIS A 44 1.77 -14.76 -1.62
N PRO A 45 0.70 -15.57 -1.53
CA PRO A 45 -0.42 -15.30 -0.62
C PRO A 45 0.00 -15.27 0.86
N GLY A 46 0.98 -16.09 1.26
CA GLY A 46 1.55 -16.08 2.61
C GLY A 46 2.32 -14.80 3.00
N LYS A 47 2.44 -13.80 2.10
CA LYS A 47 3.03 -12.48 2.39
C LYS A 47 1.99 -11.37 2.56
N MET A 48 0.69 -11.71 2.53
CA MET A 48 -0.37 -10.77 2.86
C MET A 48 -0.30 -10.40 4.34
N GLN A 49 -0.42 -9.09 4.62
CA GLN A 49 -0.46 -8.56 5.98
C GLN A 49 -1.49 -7.45 6.02
N LEU A 50 -2.22 -7.33 7.14
CA LEU A 50 -3.30 -6.36 7.30
C LEU A 50 -2.85 -4.92 6.98
N ARG A 51 -1.63 -4.56 7.38
CA ARG A 51 -1.02 -3.23 7.13
C ARG A 51 -1.03 -2.79 5.66
N HIS A 52 -1.00 -3.74 4.72
CA HIS A 52 -0.98 -3.44 3.30
C HIS A 52 -2.35 -3.02 2.76
N PHE A 53 -3.43 -3.34 3.47
CA PHE A 53 -4.80 -3.01 3.11
C PHE A 53 -5.24 -1.68 3.72
N ILE A 54 -4.64 -1.26 4.85
CA ILE A 54 -5.00 -0.05 5.59
C ILE A 54 -5.17 1.18 4.68
N PRO A 55 -4.22 1.52 3.78
CA PRO A 55 -4.38 2.73 2.98
C PRO A 55 -5.51 2.60 1.94
N ALA A 56 -5.74 1.40 1.41
CA ALA A 56 -6.82 1.15 0.46
C ALA A 56 -8.19 1.20 1.13
N THR A 57 -8.34 0.59 2.31
CA THR A 57 -9.57 0.64 3.10
C THR A 57 -9.85 2.04 3.60
N PHE A 58 -8.81 2.80 3.97
CA PHE A 58 -8.94 4.20 4.33
C PHE A 58 -9.51 5.03 3.19
N VAL A 59 -8.90 4.99 1.99
CA VAL A 59 -9.37 5.74 0.83
C VAL A 59 -10.79 5.31 0.41
N ALA A 60 -11.06 4.00 0.37
CA ALA A 60 -12.39 3.49 0.05
C ALA A 60 -13.44 3.97 1.07
N GLY A 61 -13.13 3.91 2.37
CA GLY A 61 -14.02 4.38 3.44
C GLY A 61 -14.32 5.87 3.34
N LEU A 62 -13.32 6.71 3.04
CA LEU A 62 -13.52 8.14 2.83
C LEU A 62 -14.47 8.42 1.65
N LEU A 63 -14.29 7.72 0.52
CA LEU A 63 -15.17 7.85 -0.64
C LEU A 63 -16.60 7.41 -0.32
N THR A 64 -16.75 6.27 0.34
CA THR A 64 -18.06 5.75 0.74
C THR A 64 -18.78 6.74 1.67
N LEU A 65 -18.10 7.28 2.68
CA LEU A 65 -18.70 8.26 3.59
C LEU A 65 -19.02 9.59 2.91
N ALA A 66 -18.18 10.04 1.98
CA ALA A 66 -18.45 11.24 1.20
C ALA A 66 -19.71 11.09 0.33
N ILE A 67 -19.91 9.93 -0.29
CA ILE A 67 -21.10 9.64 -1.09
C ILE A 67 -22.33 9.44 -0.19
N ALA A 68 -22.20 8.67 0.90
CA ALA A 68 -23.30 8.42 1.82
C ALA A 68 -23.80 9.71 2.50
N GLY A 69 -22.94 10.70 2.70
CA GLY A 69 -23.29 11.99 3.29
C GLY A 69 -24.38 12.76 2.56
N PHE A 70 -24.52 12.55 1.24
CA PHE A 70 -25.62 13.16 0.46
C PHE A 70 -27.01 12.62 0.87
N ALA A 71 -27.07 11.38 1.38
CA ALA A 71 -28.31 10.76 1.84
C ALA A 71 -28.45 10.76 3.38
N PHE A 72 -27.32 10.78 4.10
CA PHE A 72 -27.27 10.64 5.55
C PHE A 72 -26.23 11.60 6.15
N TRP A 73 -26.70 12.76 6.60
CA TRP A 73 -25.85 13.84 7.14
C TRP A 73 -24.82 13.38 8.20
N PRO A 74 -25.13 12.48 9.16
CA PRO A 74 -24.13 12.03 10.13
C PRO A 74 -22.91 11.34 9.50
N ALA A 75 -23.00 10.83 8.26
CA ALA A 75 -21.85 10.33 7.52
C ALA A 75 -20.82 11.43 7.21
N HIS A 76 -21.24 12.68 6.96
CA HIS A 76 -20.32 13.81 6.81
C HIS A 76 -19.63 14.19 8.12
N ALA A 77 -20.35 14.12 9.26
CA ALA A 77 -19.74 14.33 10.57
C ALA A 77 -18.66 13.27 10.85
N LEU A 78 -18.96 11.99 10.57
CA LEU A 78 -17.99 10.89 10.71
C LEU A 78 -16.80 11.06 9.75
N LEU A 79 -17.05 11.44 8.49
CA LEU A 79 -16.01 11.76 7.52
C LEU A 79 -15.07 12.86 8.04
N GLY A 80 -15.65 13.95 8.56
CA GLY A 80 -14.90 15.05 9.17
C GLY A 80 -14.05 14.59 10.34
N GLY A 81 -14.62 13.76 11.24
CA GLY A 81 -13.90 13.18 12.37
C GLY A 81 -12.70 12.32 11.94
N ILE A 82 -12.88 11.46 10.94
CA ILE A 82 -11.79 10.61 10.41
C ILE A 82 -10.71 11.47 9.76
N LEU A 83 -11.07 12.48 8.97
CA LEU A 83 -10.12 13.39 8.35
C LEU A 83 -9.35 14.22 9.39
N ALA A 84 -10.02 14.68 10.45
CA ALA A 84 -9.39 15.38 11.57
C ALA A 84 -8.40 14.49 12.32
N LEU A 85 -8.76 13.24 12.62
CA LEU A 85 -7.86 12.27 13.25
C LEU A 85 -6.66 11.95 12.36
N TYR A 86 -6.88 11.74 11.06
CA TYR A 86 -5.81 11.52 10.09
C TYR A 86 -4.86 12.72 10.02
N PHE A 87 -5.40 13.94 9.96
CA PHE A 87 -4.61 15.16 9.91
C PHE A 87 -3.82 15.37 11.20
N GLY A 88 -4.46 15.19 12.36
CA GLY A 88 -3.80 15.28 13.68
C GLY A 88 -2.68 14.25 13.84
N GLY A 89 -2.92 13.00 13.45
CA GLY A 89 -1.90 11.95 13.45
C GLY A 89 -0.74 12.24 12.49
N SER A 90 -1.05 12.73 11.29
CA SER A 90 -0.05 13.15 10.29
C SER A 90 0.79 14.32 10.79
N LEU A 91 0.16 15.29 11.46
CA LEU A 91 0.82 16.45 12.05
C LEU A 91 1.75 16.03 13.19
N MET A 92 1.29 15.17 14.10
CA MET A 92 2.11 14.60 15.17
C MET A 92 3.32 13.86 14.61
N ALA A 93 3.13 12.99 13.60
CA ALA A 93 4.22 12.28 12.95
C ALA A 93 5.21 13.24 12.26
N ALA A 94 4.70 14.28 11.58
CA ALA A 94 5.52 15.26 10.91
C ALA A 94 6.38 16.07 11.91
N PHE A 95 5.82 16.47 13.06
CA PHE A 95 6.57 17.14 14.11
C PHE A 95 7.64 16.24 14.75
N ARG A 96 7.34 14.95 14.98
CA ARG A 96 8.34 13.99 15.47
C ARG A 96 9.52 13.84 14.52
N ILE A 97 9.27 13.76 13.20
CA ILE A 97 10.34 13.71 12.21
C ILE A 97 11.13 15.02 12.21
N LYS A 98 10.43 16.16 12.20
CA LYS A 98 11.05 17.48 12.20
C LYS A 98 11.95 17.72 13.42
N ALA A 99 11.60 17.16 14.58
CA ALA A 99 12.45 17.22 15.77
C ALA A 99 13.82 16.55 15.56
N SER A 100 13.89 15.50 14.72
CA SER A 100 15.14 14.82 14.36
C SER A 100 15.82 15.37 13.09
N GLN A 101 15.07 16.06 12.23
CA GLN A 101 15.49 16.57 10.92
C GLN A 101 14.92 17.99 10.70
N PRO A 102 15.46 19.01 11.38
CA PRO A 102 14.88 20.36 11.42
C PRO A 102 14.85 21.06 10.06
N GLU A 103 15.80 20.73 9.17
CA GLU A 103 15.91 21.23 7.79
C GLU A 103 14.76 20.79 6.88
N LEU A 104 14.03 19.73 7.26
CA LEU A 104 12.87 19.29 6.49
C LEU A 104 11.66 20.22 6.72
N PRO A 105 11.09 20.80 5.64
CA PRO A 105 9.90 21.61 5.78
C PRO A 105 8.67 20.75 6.06
N LEU A 106 7.87 21.17 7.05
CA LEU A 106 6.73 20.42 7.57
C LEU A 106 5.70 20.09 6.47
N TRP A 107 5.45 21.04 5.56
CA TRP A 107 4.52 20.83 4.45
C TRP A 107 4.94 19.69 3.52
N LYS A 108 6.26 19.46 3.30
CA LYS A 108 6.72 18.33 2.47
C LYS A 108 6.43 16.99 3.16
N LEU A 109 6.51 16.94 4.49
CA LEU A 109 6.17 15.73 5.26
C LEU A 109 4.67 15.44 5.17
N LEU A 110 3.83 16.45 5.39
CA LEU A 110 2.38 16.33 5.29
C LEU A 110 1.93 15.91 3.89
N VAL A 111 2.46 16.56 2.86
CA VAL A 111 2.18 16.20 1.46
C VAL A 111 2.70 14.80 1.14
N SER A 112 3.85 14.41 1.69
CA SER A 112 4.35 13.03 1.52
C SER A 112 3.38 12.03 2.15
N PHE A 113 2.94 12.23 3.40
CA PHE A 113 1.96 11.34 4.03
C PHE A 113 0.66 11.24 3.24
N TYR A 114 0.15 12.37 2.75
CA TYR A 114 -0.99 12.39 1.83
C TYR A 114 -0.73 11.51 0.60
N ILE A 115 0.38 11.71 -0.11
CA ILE A 115 0.74 10.92 -1.29
C ILE A 115 0.86 9.44 -0.93
N LEU A 116 1.54 9.09 0.16
CA LEU A 116 1.77 7.72 0.59
C LEU A 116 0.46 6.97 0.83
N HIS A 117 -0.54 7.59 1.49
CA HIS A 117 -1.80 6.93 1.79
C HIS A 117 -2.76 6.94 0.60
N PHE A 118 -2.98 8.10 -0.01
CA PHE A 118 -3.96 8.26 -1.09
C PHE A 118 -3.48 7.62 -2.38
N SER A 119 -2.25 7.90 -2.80
CA SER A 119 -1.72 7.37 -4.06
C SER A 119 -1.63 5.85 -4.03
N TYR A 120 -1.09 5.29 -2.94
CA TYR A 120 -1.05 3.84 -2.75
C TYR A 120 -2.48 3.27 -2.67
N GLY A 121 -3.37 3.87 -1.90
CA GLY A 121 -4.75 3.41 -1.74
C GLY A 121 -5.49 3.34 -3.07
N PHE A 122 -5.45 4.40 -3.88
CA PHE A 122 -6.02 4.43 -5.23
C PHE A 122 -5.37 3.38 -6.14
N GLY A 123 -4.03 3.27 -6.11
CA GLY A 123 -3.29 2.28 -6.87
C GLY A 123 -3.75 0.87 -6.53
N PHE A 124 -3.87 0.57 -5.24
CA PHE A 124 -4.30 -0.73 -4.72
C PHE A 124 -5.74 -1.06 -5.13
N ILE A 125 -6.68 -0.12 -4.97
CA ILE A 125 -8.08 -0.29 -5.39
C ILE A 125 -8.15 -0.57 -6.90
N LYS A 126 -7.42 0.22 -7.71
CA LYS A 126 -7.36 -0.03 -9.17
C LYS A 126 -6.78 -1.41 -9.49
N GLY A 127 -5.70 -1.80 -8.82
CA GLY A 127 -5.08 -3.12 -8.98
C GLY A 127 -6.05 -4.24 -8.60
N LEU A 128 -6.84 -4.04 -7.55
CA LEU A 128 -7.85 -4.99 -7.11
C LEU A 128 -8.91 -5.15 -8.21
N ILE A 129 -9.53 -4.05 -8.66
CA ILE A 129 -10.55 -4.08 -9.72
C ILE A 129 -10.02 -4.75 -10.99
N GLN A 130 -8.77 -4.45 -11.39
CA GLN A 130 -8.19 -4.96 -12.63
C GLN A 130 -7.78 -6.44 -12.57
N PHE A 131 -7.28 -6.92 -11.43
CA PHE A 131 -6.70 -8.25 -11.33
C PHE A 131 -7.60 -9.28 -10.62
N LEU A 132 -8.63 -8.84 -9.90
CA LEU A 132 -9.52 -9.72 -9.16
C LEU A 132 -10.35 -10.67 -10.06
N PRO A 133 -10.91 -10.26 -11.21
CA PRO A 133 -11.68 -11.17 -12.07
C PRO A 133 -10.84 -12.35 -12.57
N ASN A 134 -9.61 -12.07 -12.99
CA ASN A 134 -8.67 -13.08 -13.49
C ASN A 134 -8.12 -13.98 -12.37
N TRP A 135 -8.11 -13.50 -11.12
CA TRP A 135 -7.69 -14.30 -9.97
C TRP A 135 -8.65 -15.47 -9.73
N PHE A 136 -9.96 -15.19 -9.71
CA PHE A 136 -10.97 -16.21 -9.48
C PHE A 136 -11.10 -17.17 -10.67
N LYS A 137 -11.06 -16.64 -11.89
CA LYS A 137 -11.10 -17.47 -13.11
C LYS A 137 -9.98 -18.51 -13.13
N LYS A 138 -8.73 -18.08 -12.88
CA LYS A 138 -7.56 -18.98 -12.88
C LYS A 138 -7.58 -19.99 -11.72
N ARG A 139 -8.20 -19.63 -10.58
CA ARG A 139 -8.37 -20.52 -9.42
C ARG A 139 -9.46 -21.57 -9.66
N ALA A 140 -10.52 -21.23 -10.40
CA ALA A 140 -11.56 -22.16 -10.81
C ALA A 140 -11.06 -23.15 -11.88
N GLU A 141 -10.20 -22.70 -12.79
CA GLU A 141 -9.63 -23.54 -13.86
C GLU A 141 -8.53 -24.51 -13.37
N ASN A 142 -7.86 -24.23 -12.25
CA ASN A 142 -6.77 -25.07 -11.76
C ASN A 142 -6.74 -25.20 -10.22
N PRO A 143 -7.64 -25.99 -9.62
CA PRO A 143 -7.79 -26.13 -8.17
C PRO A 143 -6.59 -26.82 -7.49
N ALA A 144 -5.77 -27.58 -8.23
CA ALA A 144 -4.61 -28.31 -7.70
C ALA A 144 -3.49 -27.40 -7.15
N VAL A 145 -3.45 -26.12 -7.55
CA VAL A 145 -2.49 -25.12 -7.04
C VAL A 145 -2.74 -24.75 -5.56
N LEU A 146 -3.86 -25.20 -4.97
CA LEU A 146 -4.27 -24.89 -3.61
C LEU A 146 -3.84 -25.90 -2.55
N LEU A 147 -3.33 -27.06 -2.94
CA LEU A 147 -2.70 -27.94 -1.97
C LEU A 147 -1.37 -27.27 -1.58
N PRO A 148 -1.13 -26.95 -0.29
CA PRO A 148 0.23 -26.67 0.14
C PRO A 148 1.08 -27.83 -0.38
N ALA A 149 2.19 -27.51 -1.06
CA ALA A 149 3.11 -28.54 -1.51
C ALA A 149 3.33 -29.50 -0.34
N GLU A 150 2.93 -30.76 -0.52
CA GLU A 150 3.25 -31.85 0.41
C GLU A 150 4.70 -31.61 0.84
N PRO A 151 4.99 -31.51 2.16
CA PRO A 151 6.36 -31.39 2.59
C PRO A 151 7.07 -32.59 2.00
N SER A 152 8.00 -32.34 1.07
CA SER A 152 8.75 -33.38 0.38
C SER A 152 9.30 -34.31 1.46
N SER A 153 8.72 -35.49 1.59
CA SER A 153 9.21 -36.51 2.50
C SER A 153 10.56 -36.92 1.95
N ASN A 154 11.63 -36.30 2.46
CA ASN A 154 12.99 -36.75 2.22
C ASN A 154 13.06 -38.20 2.72
N ARG A 155 13.11 -39.14 1.78
CA ARG A 155 13.80 -40.41 1.91
C ARG A 155 14.89 -40.43 0.86
#